data_AF-A0A7W5D5C0-F1
#
_entry.id   AF-A0A7W5D5C0-F1
#
_cell.length_a   1.000
_cell.length_b   1.000
_cell.length_c   1.000
_cell.angle_alpha   90.00
_cell.angle_beta   90.00
_cell.angle_gamma   90.00
#
_symmetry.space_group_name_H-M   'P 1'
#
loop_
_entity.id
_entity.type
_entity.pdbx_description
1 polymer ?
#
loop_
_entity_poly.entity_id
_entity_poly.type
_entity_poly.pdbx_seq_one_letter_code
_entity_poly.pdbx_strand_id
1 'polypeptide(L)'
;MHVSRWAFAAMGFSLLLTTASPAMAASPSFSCATPSGAAEEAVCKDDTLAALDRETARLYRLASSTRGLGAKEKKELVAYQRGWIKGRNDCWKAADANACIRDSYMVRIGELRTRFAAARSQDKQGVSHGPASVRCPDGMDIKATFVNVEPPLALLALPDSSSLVLTIARSASGARYTATTPQGDALFWQKGPEAFVQIPGGKEQTCSVADLR
;
A
#
# COMPACT_ATOMS: atom_id res chain seq x y z
N MET A 1 84.63 12.61 -1.75
CA MET A 1 83.46 13.10 -2.51
C MET A 1 82.69 11.89 -3.03
N HIS A 2 81.65 11.44 -2.32
CA HIS A 2 80.75 10.38 -2.77
C HIS A 2 79.32 10.93 -2.74
N VAL A 3 78.68 10.98 -3.90
CA VAL A 3 77.31 11.48 -4.09
C VAL A 3 76.36 10.30 -3.96
N SER A 4 75.52 10.29 -2.93
CA SER A 4 74.47 9.28 -2.75
C SER A 4 73.19 9.72 -3.44
N ARG A 5 72.66 8.88 -4.35
CA ARG A 5 71.44 9.14 -5.14
C ARG A 5 70.22 8.78 -4.31
N TRP A 6 69.29 9.73 -4.16
CA TRP A 6 68.02 9.54 -3.48
C TRP A 6 67.00 8.99 -4.49
N ALA A 7 66.40 7.83 -4.19
CA ALA A 7 65.29 7.28 -4.95
C ALA A 7 63.96 7.81 -4.36
N PHE A 8 63.24 8.64 -5.11
CA PHE A 8 61.88 9.03 -4.78
C PHE A 8 60.91 7.94 -5.25
N ALA A 9 60.24 7.27 -4.32
CA ALA A 9 59.13 6.38 -4.61
C ALA A 9 57.86 7.20 -4.81
N ALA A 10 57.28 7.15 -6.02
CA ALA A 10 56.03 7.82 -6.36
C ALA A 10 54.84 7.07 -5.71
N MET A 11 54.10 7.77 -4.85
CA MET A 11 52.91 7.26 -4.18
C MET A 11 51.70 7.48 -5.09
N GLY A 12 51.21 6.40 -5.71
CA GLY A 12 50.02 6.42 -6.57
C GLY A 12 48.74 6.40 -5.74
N PHE A 13 48.00 7.52 -5.73
CA PHE A 13 46.67 7.62 -5.14
C PHE A 13 45.64 7.05 -6.13
N SER A 14 45.29 5.78 -5.99
CA SER A 14 44.23 5.13 -6.77
C SER A 14 42.86 5.59 -6.29
N LEU A 15 42.19 6.41 -7.11
CA LEU A 15 40.81 6.83 -6.93
C LEU A 15 39.88 5.66 -7.29
N LEU A 16 39.31 4.99 -6.29
CA LEU A 16 38.29 3.96 -6.46
C LEU A 16 36.96 4.62 -6.89
N LEU A 17 36.65 4.58 -8.18
CA LEU A 17 35.31 4.91 -8.69
C LEU A 17 34.34 3.81 -8.28
N THR A 18 33.51 4.05 -7.26
CA THR A 18 32.37 3.21 -6.93
C THR A 18 31.30 3.37 -8.00
N THR A 19 31.17 2.39 -8.89
CA THR A 19 30.04 2.30 -9.83
C THR A 19 28.77 2.01 -9.04
N ALA A 20 27.93 3.02 -8.81
CA ALA A 20 26.60 2.82 -8.28
C ALA A 20 25.78 2.04 -9.33
N SER A 21 25.43 0.79 -9.03
CA SER A 21 24.48 0.03 -9.85
C SER A 21 23.14 0.79 -9.86
N PRO A 22 22.52 1.01 -11.04
CA PRO A 22 21.18 1.59 -11.06
C PRO A 22 20.27 0.64 -10.27
N ALA A 23 19.65 1.15 -9.21
CA ALA A 23 18.59 0.42 -8.54
C ALA A 23 17.51 0.10 -9.60
N MET A 24 17.30 -1.18 -9.88
CA MET A 24 16.19 -1.58 -10.73
C MET A 24 14.90 -1.17 -10.01
N ALA A 25 14.21 -0.17 -10.56
CA ALA A 25 12.87 0.21 -10.13
C ALA A 25 12.00 -1.06 -10.07
N ALA A 26 11.27 -1.22 -8.97
CA ALA A 26 10.61 -2.49 -8.68
C ALA A 26 9.46 -2.70 -9.67
N SER A 27 9.57 -3.66 -10.58
CA SER A 27 8.56 -3.85 -11.63
C SER A 27 7.19 -4.28 -11.08
N PRO A 28 6.07 -3.85 -11.69
CA PRO A 28 4.73 -4.29 -11.31
C PRO A 28 4.48 -5.77 -11.68
N SER A 29 3.28 -6.28 -11.42
CA SER A 29 2.87 -7.65 -11.75
C SER A 29 2.63 -7.91 -13.24
N PHE A 30 2.82 -6.89 -14.09
CA PHE A 30 2.72 -6.93 -15.55
C PHE A 30 3.97 -6.34 -16.22
N SER A 31 4.09 -6.49 -17.54
CA SER A 31 5.25 -6.00 -18.30
C SER A 31 5.16 -4.51 -18.58
N CYS A 32 6.16 -3.74 -18.13
CA CYS A 32 6.29 -2.32 -18.45
C CYS A 32 6.81 -2.04 -19.87
N ALA A 33 7.16 -3.07 -20.65
CA ALA A 33 7.55 -2.89 -22.05
C ALA A 33 6.35 -2.48 -22.93
N THR A 34 5.14 -2.89 -22.55
CA THR A 34 3.90 -2.64 -23.31
C THR A 34 2.73 -2.36 -22.37
N PRO A 35 2.73 -1.24 -21.63
CA PRO A 35 1.64 -0.88 -20.73
C PRO A 35 0.34 -0.63 -21.52
N SER A 36 -0.79 -1.11 -21.01
CA SER A 36 -2.11 -0.98 -21.63
C SER A 36 -2.81 0.33 -21.25
N GLY A 37 -2.12 1.47 -21.43
CA GLY A 37 -2.65 2.83 -21.24
C GLY A 37 -2.13 3.55 -20.00
N ALA A 38 -2.65 4.77 -19.77
CA ALA A 38 -2.07 5.74 -18.83
C ALA A 38 -1.92 5.24 -17.39
N ALA A 39 -2.87 4.44 -16.89
CA ALA A 39 -2.78 3.91 -15.52
C ALA A 39 -1.62 2.91 -15.36
N GLU A 40 -1.39 2.04 -16.34
CA GLU A 40 -0.27 1.09 -16.29
C GLU A 40 1.06 1.79 -16.53
N GLU A 41 1.10 2.83 -17.37
CA GLU A 41 2.28 3.69 -17.50
C GLU A 41 2.65 4.39 -16.18
N ALA A 42 1.66 4.90 -15.45
CA ALA A 42 1.87 5.52 -14.15
C ALA A 42 2.42 4.50 -13.15
N VAL A 43 1.82 3.30 -13.10
CA VAL A 43 2.29 2.19 -12.26
C VAL A 43 3.72 1.78 -12.61
N CYS A 44 4.12 1.82 -13.87
CA CYS A 44 5.48 1.50 -14.30
C CYS A 44 6.54 2.54 -13.91
N LYS A 45 6.12 3.78 -13.60
CA LYS A 45 7.01 4.92 -13.30
C LYS A 45 7.06 5.25 -11.81
N ASP A 46 6.24 4.59 -10.99
CA ASP A 46 6.10 4.86 -9.57
C ASP A 46 6.25 3.57 -8.75
N ASP A 47 7.31 3.49 -7.96
CA ASP A 47 7.65 2.28 -7.17
C ASP A 47 6.56 1.92 -6.15
N THR A 48 5.84 2.92 -5.61
CA THR A 48 4.76 2.71 -4.64
C THR A 48 3.53 2.14 -5.33
N LEU A 49 3.14 2.67 -6.49
CA LEU A 49 2.07 2.10 -7.30
C LEU A 49 2.42 0.69 -7.78
N ALA A 50 3.67 0.44 -8.16
CA ALA A 50 4.13 -0.90 -8.54
C ALA A 50 4.07 -1.88 -7.36
N ALA A 51 4.42 -1.46 -6.14
CA ALA A 51 4.29 -2.27 -4.94
C ALA A 51 2.83 -2.61 -4.61
N LEU A 52 1.93 -1.63 -4.73
CA LEU A 52 0.48 -1.83 -4.56
C LEU A 52 -0.11 -2.79 -5.60
N ASP A 53 0.36 -2.71 -6.85
CA ASP A 53 -0.03 -3.63 -7.92
C ASP A 53 0.40 -5.08 -7.61
N ARG A 54 1.67 -5.27 -7.24
CA ARG A 54 2.20 -6.60 -6.86
C ARG A 54 1.41 -7.19 -5.70
N GLU A 55 1.11 -6.38 -4.69
CA GLU A 55 0.35 -6.82 -3.53
C GLU A 55 -1.08 -7.22 -3.90
N THR A 56 -1.75 -6.41 -4.71
CA THR A 56 -3.09 -6.73 -5.20
C THR A 56 -3.11 -8.04 -5.99
N ALA A 57 -2.14 -8.24 -6.89
CA ALA A 57 -2.00 -9.46 -7.65
C ALA A 57 -1.74 -10.68 -6.75
N ARG A 58 -0.90 -10.53 -5.73
CA ARG A 58 -0.60 -11.59 -4.73
C ARG A 58 -1.86 -11.98 -3.96
N LEU A 59 -2.59 -11.00 -3.40
CA LEU A 59 -3.82 -11.24 -2.65
C LEU A 59 -4.91 -11.86 -3.53
N TYR A 60 -5.03 -11.44 -4.79
CA TYR A 60 -5.98 -12.02 -5.74
C TYR A 60 -5.70 -13.51 -6.03
N ARG A 61 -4.41 -13.89 -6.19
CA ARG A 61 -4.02 -15.30 -6.36
C ARG A 61 -4.37 -16.12 -5.12
N LEU A 62 -4.08 -15.60 -3.94
CA LEU A 62 -4.44 -16.25 -2.67
C LEU A 62 -5.96 -16.39 -2.51
N ALA A 63 -6.73 -15.32 -2.77
CA ALA A 63 -8.18 -15.35 -2.74
C ALA A 63 -8.76 -16.42 -3.70
N SER A 64 -8.20 -16.52 -4.91
CA SER A 64 -8.60 -17.51 -5.91
C SER A 64 -8.28 -18.96 -5.49
N SER A 65 -7.32 -19.15 -4.59
CA SER A 65 -6.94 -20.44 -4.00
C SER A 65 -7.73 -20.82 -2.74
N THR A 66 -8.72 -20.02 -2.33
CA THR A 66 -9.53 -20.28 -1.13
C THR A 66 -10.16 -21.67 -1.19
N ARG A 67 -9.86 -22.51 -0.20
CA ARG A 67 -10.44 -23.86 -0.08
C ARG A 67 -11.95 -23.74 0.12
N GLY A 68 -12.72 -24.52 -0.64
CA GLY A 68 -14.19 -24.51 -0.58
C GLY A 68 -14.85 -23.35 -1.33
N LEU A 69 -14.09 -22.49 -2.03
CA LEU A 69 -14.68 -21.45 -2.87
C LEU A 69 -15.44 -22.10 -4.05
N GLY A 70 -16.76 -21.93 -4.05
CA GLY A 70 -17.65 -22.50 -5.06
C GLY A 70 -17.43 -21.90 -6.45
N ALA A 71 -18.00 -22.56 -7.47
CA ALA A 71 -17.83 -22.13 -8.85
C ALA A 71 -18.44 -20.74 -9.13
N LYS A 72 -19.53 -20.40 -8.45
CA LYS A 72 -20.17 -19.08 -8.56
C LYS A 72 -19.28 -17.99 -7.98
N GLU A 73 -18.78 -18.18 -6.76
CA GLU A 73 -17.91 -17.22 -6.07
C GLU A 73 -16.59 -17.02 -6.80
N LYS A 74 -16.03 -18.08 -7.41
CA LYS A 74 -14.85 -17.98 -8.29
C LYS A 74 -15.14 -17.10 -9.52
N LYS A 75 -16.27 -17.31 -10.19
CA LYS A 75 -16.68 -16.48 -11.34
C LYS A 75 -16.88 -15.02 -10.94
N GLU A 76 -17.52 -14.78 -9.79
CA GLU A 76 -17.69 -13.44 -9.24
C GLU A 76 -16.34 -12.78 -8.92
N LEU A 77 -15.41 -13.47 -8.26
CA LEU A 77 -14.08 -12.95 -7.97
C LEU A 77 -13.34 -12.51 -9.25
N VAL A 78 -13.38 -13.33 -10.30
CA VAL A 78 -12.79 -12.99 -11.61
C VAL A 78 -13.49 -11.79 -12.24
N ALA A 79 -14.82 -11.74 -12.21
CA ALA A 79 -15.60 -10.64 -12.76
C ALA A 79 -15.32 -9.32 -12.04
N TYR A 80 -15.31 -9.34 -10.70
CA TYR A 80 -14.96 -8.19 -9.88
C TYR A 80 -13.52 -7.72 -10.14
N GLN A 81 -12.55 -8.64 -10.27
CA GLN A 81 -11.17 -8.25 -10.58
C GLN A 81 -11.08 -7.54 -11.93
N ARG A 82 -11.76 -8.06 -12.97
CA ARG A 82 -11.79 -7.42 -14.30
C ARG A 82 -12.49 -6.06 -14.27
N GLY A 83 -13.61 -5.96 -13.55
CA GLY A 83 -14.33 -4.70 -13.37
C GLY A 83 -13.50 -3.65 -12.65
N TRP A 84 -12.82 -4.06 -11.57
CA TRP A 84 -11.92 -3.20 -10.81
C TRP A 84 -10.75 -2.69 -11.67
N ILE A 85 -10.10 -3.55 -12.48
CA ILE A 85 -9.03 -3.11 -13.39
C ILE A 85 -9.52 -2.00 -14.34
N LYS A 86 -10.74 -2.13 -14.88
CA LYS A 86 -11.34 -1.09 -15.72
C LYS A 86 -11.55 0.21 -14.94
N GLY A 87 -12.06 0.12 -13.70
CA GLY A 87 -12.24 1.28 -12.83
C GLY A 87 -10.92 1.98 -12.49
N ARG A 88 -9.87 1.23 -12.14
CA ARG A 88 -8.50 1.76 -11.96
C ARG A 88 -8.01 2.46 -13.22
N ASN A 89 -8.23 1.85 -14.39
CA ASN A 89 -7.79 2.42 -15.65
C ASN A 89 -8.51 3.74 -15.97
N ASP A 90 -9.72 3.96 -15.49
CA ASP A 90 -10.47 5.22 -15.64
C ASP A 90 -9.95 6.39 -14.80
N CYS A 91 -8.94 6.17 -13.94
CA CYS A 91 -8.32 7.22 -13.14
C CYS A 91 -7.66 8.34 -13.95
N TRP A 92 -7.45 8.17 -15.26
CA TRP A 92 -7.02 9.27 -16.15
C TRP A 92 -8.02 10.45 -16.16
N LYS A 93 -9.27 10.22 -15.76
CA LYS A 93 -10.33 11.25 -15.67
C LYS A 93 -10.25 12.05 -14.37
N ALA A 94 -9.49 11.60 -13.38
CA ALA A 94 -9.39 12.26 -12.08
C ALA A 94 -8.47 13.48 -12.16
N ALA A 95 -8.69 14.46 -11.27
CA ALA A 95 -7.81 15.62 -11.14
C ALA A 95 -6.38 15.22 -10.73
N ASP A 96 -6.24 14.20 -9.90
CA ASP A 96 -4.99 13.54 -9.57
C ASP A 96 -5.08 12.04 -9.92
N ALA A 97 -4.50 11.68 -11.06
CA ALA A 97 -4.50 10.31 -11.55
C ALA A 97 -3.74 9.34 -10.62
N ASN A 98 -2.60 9.76 -10.06
CA ASN A 98 -1.78 8.90 -9.21
C ASN A 98 -2.47 8.63 -7.86
N ALA A 99 -3.09 9.65 -7.26
CA ALA A 99 -3.89 9.48 -6.07
C ALA A 99 -5.09 8.55 -6.31
N CYS A 100 -5.80 8.72 -7.43
CA CYS A 100 -6.90 7.83 -7.81
C CYS A 100 -6.43 6.37 -7.97
N ILE A 101 -5.29 6.14 -8.64
CA ILE A 101 -4.75 4.78 -8.85
C ILE A 101 -4.34 4.17 -7.50
N ARG A 102 -3.62 4.91 -6.66
CA ARG A 102 -3.25 4.49 -5.30
C ARG A 102 -4.47 4.08 -4.50
N ASP A 103 -5.50 4.92 -4.48
CA ASP A 103 -6.69 4.69 -3.68
C ASP A 103 -7.49 3.50 -4.20
N SER A 104 -7.55 3.32 -5.53
CA SER A 104 -8.15 2.15 -6.18
C SER A 104 -7.47 0.85 -5.76
N TYR A 105 -6.13 0.82 -5.68
CA TYR A 105 -5.40 -0.35 -5.15
C TYR A 105 -5.68 -0.57 -3.66
N MET A 106 -5.63 0.48 -2.84
CA MET A 106 -5.86 0.36 -1.40
C MET A 106 -7.25 -0.24 -1.10
N VAL A 107 -8.30 0.25 -1.76
CA VAL A 107 -9.65 -0.31 -1.64
C VAL A 107 -9.66 -1.78 -2.03
N ARG A 108 -9.03 -2.15 -3.16
CA ARG A 108 -9.01 -3.54 -3.61
C ARG A 108 -8.26 -4.47 -2.67
N ILE A 109 -7.14 -4.02 -2.12
CA ILE A 109 -6.37 -4.74 -1.10
C ILE A 109 -7.27 -4.99 0.13
N GLY A 110 -7.95 -3.96 0.64
CA GLY A 110 -8.87 -4.10 1.77
C GLY A 110 -10.03 -5.06 1.52
N GLU A 111 -10.66 -4.98 0.34
CA GLU A 111 -11.72 -5.90 -0.07
C GLU A 111 -11.26 -7.36 -0.10
N LEU A 112 -10.12 -7.62 -0.73
CA LEU A 112 -9.57 -8.98 -0.85
C LEU A 112 -9.26 -9.58 0.52
N ARG A 113 -8.62 -8.80 1.40
CA ARG A 113 -8.28 -9.25 2.76
C ARG A 113 -9.50 -9.47 3.64
N THR A 114 -10.52 -8.63 3.49
CA THR A 114 -11.78 -8.73 4.25
C THR A 114 -12.59 -9.95 3.81
N ARG A 115 -12.77 -10.13 2.50
CA ARG A 115 -13.68 -11.15 1.96
C ARG A 115 -13.09 -12.55 1.91
N PHE A 116 -11.77 -12.68 1.76
CA PHE A 116 -11.11 -13.96 1.54
C PHE A 116 -10.07 -14.24 2.63
N ALA A 117 -10.37 -15.19 3.53
CA ALA A 117 -9.44 -15.59 4.57
C ALA A 117 -8.08 -16.06 4.02
N ALA A 118 -8.06 -16.70 2.84
CA ALA A 118 -6.82 -17.12 2.19
C ALA A 118 -5.89 -15.94 1.82
N ALA A 119 -6.45 -14.75 1.56
CA ALA A 119 -5.64 -13.55 1.29
C ALA A 119 -4.78 -13.12 2.49
N ARG A 120 -5.09 -13.60 3.70
CA ARG A 120 -4.34 -13.37 4.94
C ARG A 120 -3.37 -14.50 5.30
N SER A 121 -3.33 -15.59 4.52
CA SER A 121 -2.57 -16.80 4.86
C SER A 121 -1.04 -16.66 4.71
N GLN A 122 -0.57 -15.62 4.01
CA GLN A 122 0.84 -15.43 3.69
C GLN A 122 1.25 -13.95 3.87
N ASP A 123 0.83 -13.31 4.94
CA ASP A 123 1.09 -11.88 5.18
C ASP A 123 2.57 -11.52 5.18
N LYS A 124 3.44 -12.42 5.66
CA LYS A 124 4.90 -12.24 5.65
C LYS A 124 5.51 -12.11 4.24
N GLN A 125 4.77 -12.47 3.20
CA GLN A 125 5.21 -12.40 1.79
C GLN A 125 4.68 -11.17 1.06
N GLY A 126 3.85 -10.36 1.72
CA GLY A 126 3.26 -9.15 1.16
C GLY A 126 3.67 -7.90 1.92
N VAL A 127 3.12 -6.78 1.46
CA VAL A 127 3.29 -5.47 2.13
C VAL A 127 2.03 -5.04 2.89
N SER A 128 0.94 -5.80 2.85
CA SER A 128 -0.31 -5.46 3.53
C SER A 128 -0.59 -6.31 4.78
N HIS A 129 -1.25 -5.70 5.77
CA HIS A 129 -1.68 -6.32 7.02
C HIS A 129 -3.14 -5.98 7.36
N GLY A 130 -3.80 -6.85 8.11
CA GLY A 130 -5.20 -6.68 8.55
C GLY A 130 -6.24 -7.47 7.76
N PRO A 131 -7.53 -7.09 7.82
CA PRO A 131 -8.01 -5.93 8.55
C PRO A 131 -7.97 -6.12 10.07
N ALA A 132 -7.50 -5.13 10.81
CA ALA A 132 -7.83 -5.01 12.23
C ALA A 132 -9.31 -4.62 12.35
N SER A 133 -10.00 -5.17 13.36
CA SER A 133 -11.36 -4.72 13.68
C SER A 133 -11.26 -3.58 14.69
N VAL A 134 -11.77 -2.41 14.31
CA VAL A 134 -11.74 -1.19 15.13
C VAL A 134 -13.18 -0.89 15.53
N ARG A 135 -13.49 -1.05 16.82
CA ARG A 135 -14.84 -0.87 17.34
C ARG A 135 -14.93 0.40 18.15
N CYS A 136 -15.82 1.28 17.72
CA CYS A 136 -16.02 2.60 18.30
C CYS A 136 -17.26 2.63 19.24
N PRO A 137 -17.30 3.55 20.22
CA PRO A 137 -18.40 3.67 21.19
C PRO A 137 -19.78 3.95 20.58
N ASP A 138 -19.82 4.58 19.41
CA ASP A 138 -21.05 4.86 18.65
C ASP A 138 -21.62 3.63 17.92
N GLY A 139 -20.97 2.47 18.05
CA GLY A 139 -21.36 1.21 17.40
C GLY A 139 -20.71 1.01 16.03
N MET A 140 -19.89 1.93 15.53
CA MET A 140 -19.17 1.77 14.28
C MET A 140 -18.11 0.66 14.38
N ASP A 141 -18.14 -0.30 13.44
CA ASP A 141 -17.12 -1.34 13.27
C ASP A 141 -16.36 -1.09 11.96
N ILE A 142 -15.12 -0.63 12.08
CA ILE A 142 -14.26 -0.26 10.97
C ILE A 142 -13.27 -1.40 10.72
N LYS A 143 -13.04 -1.73 9.45
CA LYS A 143 -11.96 -2.65 9.05
C LYS A 143 -10.75 -1.84 8.58
N ALA A 144 -9.70 -1.83 9.40
CA ALA A 144 -8.48 -1.09 9.14
C ALA A 144 -7.41 -1.98 8.50
N THR A 145 -7.02 -1.69 7.26
CA THR A 145 -5.95 -2.39 6.52
C THR A 145 -4.75 -1.45 6.38
N PHE A 146 -3.55 -1.96 6.64
CA PHE A 146 -2.31 -1.18 6.55
C PHE A 146 -1.43 -1.71 5.44
N VAL A 147 -0.75 -0.82 4.73
CA VAL A 147 0.18 -1.18 3.65
C VAL A 147 1.52 -0.48 3.86
N ASN A 148 2.57 -1.28 4.03
CA ASN A 148 3.94 -0.87 4.28
C ASN A 148 4.68 -0.57 2.96
N VAL A 149 4.21 0.46 2.26
CA VAL A 149 4.91 1.12 1.15
C VAL A 149 5.49 2.45 1.64
N GLU A 150 6.18 3.21 0.79
CA GLU A 150 6.71 4.54 1.16
C GLU A 150 5.98 5.65 0.38
N PRO A 151 5.24 6.56 1.04
CA PRO A 151 4.90 6.54 2.47
C PRO A 151 3.87 5.45 2.84
N PRO A 152 3.86 4.95 4.08
CA PRO A 152 2.86 3.97 4.53
C PRO A 152 1.43 4.48 4.41
N LEU A 153 0.51 3.56 4.12
CA LEU A 153 -0.90 3.84 3.87
C LEU A 153 -1.80 3.04 4.83
N ALA A 154 -2.95 3.62 5.15
CA ALA A 154 -4.03 2.94 5.84
C ALA A 154 -5.33 3.06 5.04
N LEU A 155 -6.12 1.98 5.00
CA LEU A 155 -7.48 1.98 4.50
C LEU A 155 -8.43 1.72 5.67
N LEU A 156 -9.39 2.61 5.88
CA LEU A 156 -10.53 2.37 6.77
C LEU A 156 -11.75 2.02 5.91
N ALA A 157 -12.20 0.78 5.95
CA ALA A 157 -13.48 0.40 5.36
C ALA A 157 -14.60 0.57 6.40
N LEU A 158 -15.58 1.41 6.08
CA LEU A 158 -16.67 1.82 6.98
C LEU A 158 -17.90 0.91 6.79
N PRO A 159 -18.83 0.87 7.78
CA PRO A 159 -20.03 0.02 7.70
C PRO A 159 -20.98 0.33 6.53
N ASP A 160 -20.96 1.56 6.01
CA ASP A 160 -21.79 2.01 4.89
C ASP A 160 -21.22 1.63 3.52
N SER A 161 -20.21 0.74 3.47
CA SER A 161 -19.46 0.34 2.28
C SER A 161 -18.60 1.44 1.65
N SER A 162 -18.47 2.61 2.30
CA SER A 162 -17.47 3.60 1.92
C SER A 162 -16.09 3.21 2.46
N SER A 163 -15.05 3.85 1.93
CA SER A 163 -13.68 3.64 2.38
C SER A 163 -12.89 4.93 2.35
N LEU A 164 -12.00 5.08 3.32
CA LEU A 164 -11.07 6.20 3.42
C LEU A 164 -9.65 5.66 3.25
N VAL A 165 -8.87 6.29 2.37
CA VAL A 165 -7.43 6.04 2.25
C VAL A 165 -6.70 7.18 2.94
N LEU A 166 -5.86 6.84 3.91
CA LEU A 166 -5.13 7.78 4.74
C LEU A 166 -3.63 7.58 4.53
N THR A 167 -2.89 8.68 4.64
CA THR A 167 -1.43 8.71 4.53
C THR A 167 -0.81 8.95 5.90
N ILE A 168 0.41 8.47 6.11
CA ILE A 168 1.09 8.65 7.39
C ILE A 168 1.32 10.14 7.69
N ALA A 169 1.11 10.53 8.94
CA ALA A 169 1.35 11.86 9.45
C ALA A 169 2.33 11.82 10.64
N ARG A 170 3.03 12.94 10.88
CA ARG A 170 3.95 13.06 12.02
C ARG A 170 3.21 12.81 13.33
N SER A 171 3.83 12.05 14.23
CA SER A 171 3.34 11.83 15.58
C SER A 171 4.50 11.59 16.55
N ALA A 172 4.28 11.87 17.84
CA ALA A 172 5.29 11.65 18.89
C ALA A 172 5.43 10.16 19.28
N SER A 173 4.38 9.36 19.04
CA SER A 173 4.35 7.91 19.27
C SER A 173 3.14 7.28 18.57
N GLY A 174 3.27 6.00 18.21
CA GLY A 174 2.22 5.26 17.50
C GLY A 174 2.17 5.54 16.01
N ALA A 175 1.20 4.94 15.33
CA ALA A 175 0.99 5.11 13.90
C ALA A 175 -0.19 6.05 13.67
N ARG A 176 0.08 7.26 13.16
CA ARG A 176 -0.92 8.29 12.86
C ARG A 176 -1.09 8.42 11.35
N TYR A 177 -2.32 8.29 10.87
CA TYR A 177 -2.69 8.44 9.47
C TYR A 177 -3.80 9.47 9.35
N THR A 178 -3.74 10.31 8.32
CA THR A 178 -4.72 11.37 8.06
C THR A 178 -5.12 11.42 6.60
N ALA A 179 -6.31 11.96 6.33
CA ALA A 179 -6.75 12.37 4.99
C ALA A 179 -7.61 13.63 5.09
N THR A 180 -7.56 14.48 4.06
CA THR A 180 -8.49 15.61 3.91
C THR A 180 -9.42 15.29 2.74
N THR A 181 -10.71 15.28 3.02
CA THR A 181 -11.76 15.02 2.03
C THR A 181 -12.62 16.27 1.84
N PRO A 182 -13.42 16.37 0.76
CA PRO A 182 -14.39 17.46 0.63
C PRO A 182 -15.39 17.55 1.80
N GLN A 183 -15.63 16.45 2.51
CA GLN A 183 -16.53 16.35 3.66
C GLN A 183 -15.84 16.65 5.00
N GLY A 184 -14.53 16.92 4.99
CA GLY A 184 -13.72 17.20 6.17
C GLY A 184 -12.56 16.24 6.36
N ASP A 185 -11.87 16.38 7.48
CA ASP A 185 -10.68 15.59 7.79
C ASP A 185 -11.03 14.23 8.39
N ALA A 186 -10.18 13.26 8.09
CA ALA A 186 -10.18 11.93 8.68
C ALA A 186 -8.87 11.68 9.43
N LEU A 187 -8.98 10.94 10.53
CA LEU A 187 -7.85 10.57 11.40
C LEU A 187 -7.97 9.10 11.81
N PHE A 188 -6.86 8.40 11.77
CA PHE A 188 -6.64 7.16 12.51
C PHE A 188 -5.31 7.24 13.23
N TRP A 189 -5.30 7.20 14.56
CA TRP A 189 -4.08 7.21 15.36
C TRP A 189 -4.06 6.09 16.38
N GLN A 190 -3.33 5.02 16.07
CA GLN A 190 -3.24 3.86 16.95
C GLN A 190 -2.13 4.00 17.99
N LYS A 191 -2.47 3.67 19.24
CA LYS A 191 -1.58 3.56 20.40
C LYS A 191 -1.90 2.27 21.16
N GLY A 192 -1.15 1.21 20.88
CA GLY A 192 -1.41 -0.10 21.49
C GLY A 192 -2.79 -0.64 21.09
N PRO A 193 -3.65 -1.03 22.07
CA PRO A 193 -4.97 -1.61 21.81
C PRO A 193 -6.07 -0.57 21.50
N GLU A 194 -5.74 0.72 21.50
CA GLU A 194 -6.69 1.81 21.24
C GLU A 194 -6.30 2.60 20.00
N ALA A 195 -7.29 3.22 19.36
CA ALA A 195 -7.08 4.18 18.29
C ALA A 195 -7.99 5.40 18.45
N PHE A 196 -7.42 6.60 18.25
CA PHE A 196 -8.21 7.81 18.03
C PHE A 196 -8.69 7.81 16.58
N VAL A 197 -10.00 7.86 16.38
CA VAL A 197 -10.64 7.82 15.07
C VAL A 197 -11.49 9.05 14.87
N GLN A 198 -11.33 9.71 13.74
CA GLN A 198 -12.22 10.75 13.23
C GLN A 198 -12.59 10.40 11.79
N ILE A 199 -13.88 10.31 11.50
CA ILE A 199 -14.42 10.19 10.14
C ILE A 199 -14.82 11.60 9.68
N PRO A 200 -14.78 11.93 8.37
CA PRO A 200 -15.18 13.26 7.88
C PRO A 200 -16.57 13.68 8.39
N GLY A 201 -16.65 14.89 8.94
CA GLY A 201 -17.87 15.44 9.56
C GLY A 201 -18.21 14.89 10.96
N GLY A 202 -17.48 13.87 11.44
CA GLY A 202 -17.65 13.27 12.76
C GLY A 202 -16.74 13.90 13.82
N LYS A 203 -17.02 13.58 15.09
CA LYS A 203 -16.13 13.90 16.22
C LYS A 203 -15.04 12.84 16.34
N GLU A 204 -13.86 13.26 16.82
CA GLU A 204 -12.84 12.31 17.25
C GLU A 204 -13.37 11.46 18.42
N GLN A 205 -13.13 10.16 18.37
CA GLN A 205 -13.50 9.21 19.41
C GLN A 205 -12.40 8.17 19.62
N THR A 206 -12.33 7.63 20.84
CA THR A 206 -11.40 6.56 21.18
C THR A 206 -12.08 5.22 20.92
N CYS A 207 -11.52 4.44 20.01
CA CYS A 207 -12.02 3.13 19.60
C CYS A 207 -11.06 2.03 20.07
N SER A 208 -11.61 0.84 20.32
CA SER A 208 -10.82 -0.36 20.62
C SER A 208 -10.35 -1.02 19.33
N VAL A 209 -9.11 -1.50 19.29
CA VAL A 209 -8.52 -2.21 18.15
C VAL A 209 -8.29 -3.67 18.56
N ALA A 210 -8.94 -4.59 17.87
CA ALA A 210 -8.65 -6.02 18.01
C ALA A 210 -7.38 -6.37 17.25
N ASP A 211 -6.47 -7.13 17.90
CA ASP A 211 -5.17 -7.49 17.35
C ASP A 211 -5.24 -8.08 15.94
N LEU A 212 -4.27 -7.68 15.14
CA LEU A 212 -3.94 -8.24 13.83
C LEU A 212 -3.37 -9.66 14.03
N ARG A 213 -4.24 -10.68 14.12
CA ARG A 213 -3.81 -12.08 14.04
C ARG A 213 -3.50 -12.49 12.61
#